data_AF-A0A0S4J338-F1
#
_entry.id   AF-A0A0S4J338-F1
#
_cell.length_a   1.000
_cell.length_b   1.000
_cell.length_c   1.000
_cell.angle_alpha   90.00
_cell.angle_beta   90.00
_cell.angle_gamma   90.00
#
_symmetry.space_group_name_H-M   'P 1'
#
loop_
_entity.id
_entity.type
_entity.pdbx_description
1 polymer ?
#
loop_
_entity_poly.entity_id
_entity_poly.type
_entity_poly.pdbx_seq_one_letter_code
_entity_poly.pdbx_strand_id
1 'polypeptide(L)'
;MLNNDGTPCTSYDPTEHNTLPVTRCGVEMQRVVFLHTPSGTKVPSVKVPSLTLGGGYVSLASLELAEELRCRFGVSIILMTGARTSTMLMRRKSGTIPIVDYDVCEGGGKVFEVFGRPTLEEPTLCPSWTAQFVSTTGAPEQLDSDPLTRQGPLWDVFRILHADGYHLDAKSFSTSFLVD
;
A
#
# COMPACT_ATOMS: atom_id res chain seq x y z
N MET A 1 12.53 -13.01 9.46
CA MET A 1 11.51 -12.72 10.51
C MET A 1 11.85 -13.37 11.85
N LEU A 2 11.24 -12.96 12.96
CA LEU A 2 10.98 -13.85 14.10
C LEU A 2 9.49 -14.25 14.01
N ASN A 3 9.12 -15.48 14.34
CA ASN A 3 7.72 -15.88 14.57
C ASN A 3 7.10 -14.99 15.67
N ASN A 4 5.78 -15.06 15.87
CA ASN A 4 5.08 -14.34 16.95
C ASN A 4 5.65 -14.65 18.37
N ASP A 5 6.44 -15.71 18.51
CA ASP A 5 7.13 -16.13 19.72
C ASP A 5 8.61 -15.67 19.81
N GLY A 6 9.09 -14.87 18.86
CA GLY A 6 10.46 -14.38 18.88
C GLY A 6 11.52 -15.36 18.33
N THR A 7 11.14 -16.41 17.61
CA THR A 7 12.10 -17.36 16.98
C THR A 7 12.39 -17.07 15.51
N PRO A 8 13.64 -17.15 15.01
CA PRO A 8 13.97 -16.85 13.62
C PRO A 8 13.12 -17.65 12.62
N CYS A 9 12.38 -16.93 11.78
CA CYS A 9 11.61 -17.45 10.67
C CYS A 9 12.58 -18.16 9.74
N THR A 10 12.42 -19.48 9.66
CA THR A 10 13.19 -20.36 8.79
C THR A 10 13.10 -19.87 7.36
N SER A 11 14.26 -19.71 6.72
CA SER A 11 14.40 -19.33 5.32
C SER A 11 13.60 -20.28 4.43
N TYR A 12 12.73 -19.71 3.59
CA TYR A 12 11.98 -20.42 2.55
C TYR A 12 12.95 -20.90 1.45
N ASP A 13 12.84 -22.18 1.05
CA ASP A 13 13.55 -22.76 -0.10
C ASP A 13 12.69 -22.62 -1.37
N PRO A 14 13.16 -21.87 -2.39
CA PRO A 14 12.38 -21.53 -3.57
C PRO A 14 12.20 -22.67 -4.59
N THR A 15 12.75 -23.87 -4.35
CA THR A 15 12.81 -24.94 -5.36
C THR A 15 11.57 -25.83 -5.49
N GLU A 16 10.57 -25.73 -4.61
CA GLU A 16 9.42 -26.64 -4.63
C GLU A 16 8.03 -26.01 -4.98
N HIS A 17 7.35 -26.74 -5.86
CA HIS A 17 5.91 -26.79 -6.16
C HIS A 17 5.20 -25.73 -7.03
N ASN A 18 4.59 -26.25 -8.10
CA ASN A 18 3.46 -25.64 -8.79
C ASN A 18 2.24 -25.53 -7.86
N THR A 19 1.55 -24.39 -7.93
CA THR A 19 0.16 -24.14 -7.45
C THR A 19 -0.17 -24.30 -5.97
N LEU A 20 0.78 -24.65 -5.09
CA LEU A 20 0.49 -24.64 -3.66
C LEU A 20 0.24 -23.20 -3.17
N PRO A 21 -0.75 -22.99 -2.28
CA PRO A 21 -0.93 -21.71 -1.61
C PRO A 21 0.34 -21.33 -0.86
N VAL A 22 0.66 -20.04 -0.87
CA VAL A 22 1.79 -19.49 -0.10
C VAL A 22 1.22 -18.80 1.11
N THR A 23 1.65 -19.22 2.30
CA THR A 23 1.28 -18.55 3.55
C THR A 23 2.36 -17.54 3.91
N ARG A 24 1.98 -16.27 4.03
CA ARG A 24 2.86 -15.20 4.52
C ARG A 24 2.14 -14.44 5.62
N CYS A 25 2.78 -14.33 6.78
CA CYS A 25 2.23 -13.65 7.95
C CYS A 25 0.84 -14.19 8.36
N GLY A 26 0.64 -15.50 8.24
CA GLY A 26 -0.64 -16.15 8.55
C GLY A 26 -1.74 -15.94 7.48
N VAL A 27 -1.43 -15.31 6.35
CA VAL A 27 -2.37 -15.07 5.26
C VAL A 27 -2.05 -15.98 4.06
N GLU A 28 -3.07 -16.70 3.60
CA GLU A 28 -2.97 -17.57 2.43
C GLU A 28 -3.09 -16.76 1.13
N MET A 29 -2.15 -16.95 0.20
CA MET A 29 -2.08 -16.21 -1.05
C MET A 29 -2.15 -17.14 -2.27
N GLN A 30 -2.83 -16.67 -3.32
CA GLN A 30 -2.89 -17.37 -4.59
C GLN A 30 -1.57 -17.22 -5.36
N ARG A 31 -0.83 -18.33 -5.48
CA ARG A 31 0.39 -18.42 -6.29
C ARG A 31 0.06 -18.54 -7.78
N VAL A 32 0.77 -17.76 -8.60
CA VAL A 32 0.75 -17.77 -10.06
C VAL A 32 2.20 -17.84 -10.56
N VAL A 33 2.47 -18.56 -11.64
CA VAL A 33 3.82 -18.64 -12.22
C VAL A 33 3.81 -17.96 -13.58
N PHE A 34 4.63 -16.92 -13.74
CA PHE A 34 4.86 -16.28 -15.03
C PHE A 34 6.07 -16.87 -15.72
N LEU A 35 6.08 -16.83 -17.05
CA LEU A 35 7.25 -17.15 -17.85
C LEU A 35 7.86 -15.84 -18.36
N HIS A 36 9.08 -15.52 -17.95
CA HIS A 36 9.80 -14.39 -18.49
C HIS A 36 10.26 -14.72 -19.91
N THR A 37 9.58 -14.15 -20.92
CA THR A 37 9.76 -14.51 -22.34
C THR A 37 11.21 -14.45 -22.82
N PRO A 38 12.02 -13.42 -22.49
CA PRO A 38 13.39 -13.34 -22.96
C PRO A 38 14.32 -14.44 -22.43
N SER A 39 14.15 -14.87 -21.18
CA SER A 39 15.08 -15.83 -20.55
C SER A 39 14.49 -17.24 -20.36
N GLY A 40 13.19 -17.42 -20.62
CA GLY A 40 12.46 -18.65 -20.28
C GLY A 40 12.37 -18.92 -18.77
N THR A 41 12.77 -17.97 -17.92
CA THR A 41 12.77 -18.15 -16.47
C THR A 41 11.34 -18.16 -15.94
N LYS A 42 11.03 -19.14 -15.09
CA LYS A 42 9.76 -19.16 -14.35
C LYS A 42 9.86 -18.19 -13.17
N VAL A 43 8.86 -17.32 -13.04
CA VAL A 43 8.77 -16.29 -12.00
C VAL A 43 7.55 -16.57 -11.12
N PRO A 44 7.73 -17.29 -9.99
CA PRO A 44 6.68 -17.43 -8.98
C PRO A 44 6.23 -16.06 -8.47
N SER A 45 4.93 -15.84 -8.47
CA SER A 45 4.31 -14.56 -8.14
C SER A 45 3.00 -14.76 -7.39
N VAL A 46 2.51 -13.70 -6.77
CA VAL A 46 1.19 -13.65 -6.13
C VAL A 46 0.34 -12.58 -6.78
N LYS A 47 -0.97 -12.83 -6.85
CA LYS A 47 -1.93 -11.84 -7.35
C LYS A 47 -2.18 -10.81 -6.25
N VAL A 48 -1.92 -9.55 -6.57
CA VAL A 48 -2.21 -8.42 -5.70
C VAL A 48 -3.71 -8.09 -5.79
N PRO A 49 -4.42 -7.94 -4.66
CA PRO A 49 -5.81 -7.50 -4.68
C PRO A 49 -5.98 -6.16 -5.41
N SER A 50 -7.03 -6.08 -6.22
CA SER A 50 -7.39 -4.89 -6.98
C SER A 50 -8.89 -4.67 -6.93
N LEU A 51 -9.29 -3.42 -6.71
CA LEU A 51 -10.68 -2.98 -6.78
C LEU A 51 -11.09 -2.57 -8.21
N THR A 52 -10.11 -2.43 -9.13
CA THR A 52 -10.31 -2.05 -10.53
C THR A 52 -9.92 -3.20 -11.45
N LEU A 53 -10.57 -3.30 -12.63
CA LEU A 53 -10.37 -4.36 -13.62
C LEU A 53 -8.90 -4.44 -14.06
N GLY A 54 -8.19 -5.45 -13.55
CA GLY A 54 -6.78 -5.72 -13.83
C GLY A 54 -6.10 -6.35 -12.61
N GLY A 55 -5.37 -7.46 -12.81
CA GLY A 55 -4.58 -8.08 -11.75
C GLY A 55 -3.18 -7.50 -11.72
N GLY A 56 -2.80 -6.85 -10.61
CA GLY A 56 -1.39 -6.62 -10.30
C GLY A 56 -0.77 -7.94 -9.82
N TYR A 57 0.52 -8.14 -10.09
CA TYR A 57 1.25 -9.31 -9.62
C TYR A 57 2.60 -8.87 -9.03
N VAL A 58 3.02 -9.55 -7.98
CA VAL A 58 4.33 -9.33 -7.34
C VAL A 58 5.06 -10.66 -7.27
N SER A 59 6.33 -10.68 -7.70
CA SER A 59 7.14 -11.88 -7.62
C SER A 59 7.46 -12.22 -6.16
N LEU A 60 7.50 -13.52 -5.81
CA LEU A 60 7.88 -13.96 -4.46
C LEU A 60 9.31 -13.51 -4.13
N ALA A 61 10.21 -13.60 -5.10
CA ALA A 61 11.59 -13.14 -4.98
C ALA A 61 11.70 -11.65 -4.60
N SER A 62 10.78 -10.79 -5.07
CA SER A 62 10.76 -9.37 -4.67
C SER A 62 10.34 -9.18 -3.21
N LEU A 63 9.40 -9.99 -2.71
CA LEU A 63 8.97 -9.94 -1.31
C LEU A 63 10.10 -10.43 -0.39
N GLU A 64 10.76 -11.51 -0.78
CA GLU A 64 11.92 -12.08 -0.07
C GLU A 64 13.09 -11.10 -0.05
N LEU A 65 13.43 -10.50 -1.19
CA LEU A 65 14.53 -9.54 -1.29
C LEU A 65 14.29 -8.30 -0.41
N ALA A 66 13.06 -7.78 -0.37
CA ALA A 66 12.74 -6.66 0.51
C ALA A 66 12.94 -7.05 2.00
N GLU A 67 12.50 -8.24 2.40
CA GLU A 67 12.74 -8.71 3.76
C GLU A 67 14.24 -8.90 4.05
N GLU A 68 14.97 -9.49 3.10
CA GLU A 68 16.41 -9.70 3.19
C GLU A 68 17.16 -8.38 3.37
N LEU A 69 16.85 -7.38 2.55
CA LEU A 69 17.46 -6.06 2.60
C LEU A 69 17.28 -5.45 4.00
N ARG A 70 16.05 -5.47 4.51
CA ARG A 70 15.72 -4.97 5.84
C ARG A 70 16.46 -5.73 6.95
N CYS A 71 16.36 -7.06 6.95
CA CYS A 71 16.87 -7.89 8.04
C CYS A 71 18.40 -7.99 8.07
N ARG A 72 19.06 -8.08 6.91
CA ARG A 72 20.51 -8.27 6.84
C ARG A 72 21.28 -6.96 6.88
N PHE A 73 20.75 -5.91 6.27
CA PHE A 73 21.46 -4.65 6.07
C PHE A 73 20.88 -3.48 6.86
N GLY A 74 19.76 -3.71 7.58
CA GLY A 74 19.16 -2.68 8.43
C GLY A 74 18.61 -1.48 7.65
N VAL A 75 18.28 -1.66 6.36
CA VAL A 75 17.76 -0.56 5.54
C VAL A 75 16.29 -0.31 5.84
N SER A 76 15.89 0.96 5.80
CA SER A 76 14.49 1.34 5.81
C SER A 76 13.86 1.15 4.43
N ILE A 77 12.66 0.58 4.38
CA ILE A 77 11.93 0.35 3.14
C ILE A 77 10.66 1.19 3.15
N ILE A 78 10.40 1.86 2.02
CA ILE A 78 9.22 2.69 1.80
C ILE A 78 8.50 2.15 0.56
N LEU A 79 7.20 1.85 0.68
CA LEU A 79 6.36 1.51 -0.47
C LEU A 79 5.55 2.72 -0.90
N MET A 80 5.84 3.26 -2.08
CA MET A 80 5.07 4.38 -2.65
C MET A 80 4.17 3.92 -3.79
N THR A 81 2.91 4.33 -3.77
CA THR A 81 1.92 3.96 -4.79
C THR A 81 0.92 5.08 -5.08
N GLY A 82 0.41 5.13 -6.31
CA GLY A 82 -0.74 5.95 -6.68
C GLY A 82 -2.09 5.34 -6.28
N ALA A 83 -2.10 4.18 -5.62
CA ALA A 83 -3.34 3.55 -5.18
C ALA A 83 -4.09 4.39 -4.15
N ARG A 84 -5.42 4.29 -4.13
CA ARG A 84 -6.26 4.81 -3.04
C ARG A 84 -5.89 4.14 -1.71
N THR A 85 -6.13 4.82 -0.59
CA THR A 85 -5.89 4.26 0.76
C THR A 85 -6.52 2.88 0.93
N SER A 86 -7.79 2.72 0.57
CA SER A 86 -8.50 1.43 0.71
C SER A 86 -7.84 0.28 -0.06
N THR A 87 -7.37 0.56 -1.28
CA THR A 87 -6.64 -0.41 -2.10
C THR A 87 -5.29 -0.76 -1.46
N MET A 88 -4.55 0.22 -0.95
CA MET A 88 -3.27 -0.03 -0.27
C MET A 88 -3.48 -0.88 0.99
N LEU A 89 -4.44 -0.52 1.85
CA LEU A 89 -4.75 -1.26 3.08
C LEU A 89 -5.20 -2.69 2.81
N MET A 90 -6.01 -2.91 1.77
CA MET A 90 -6.41 -4.26 1.34
C MET A 90 -5.20 -5.11 0.94
N ARG A 91 -4.26 -4.56 0.17
CA ARG A 91 -3.06 -5.25 -0.29
C ARG A 91 -2.08 -5.56 0.83
N ARG A 92 -2.03 -4.69 1.85
CA ARG A 92 -1.31 -4.90 3.10
C ARG A 92 -1.90 -6.09 3.86
N LYS A 93 -3.21 -6.05 4.14
CA LYS A 93 -3.91 -7.12 4.85
C LYS A 93 -3.82 -8.47 4.14
N SER A 94 -3.67 -8.50 2.82
CA SER A 94 -3.50 -9.75 2.07
C SER A 94 -2.08 -10.31 2.08
N GLY A 95 -1.09 -9.61 2.63
CA GLY A 95 0.31 -10.05 2.64
C GLY A 95 0.99 -10.03 1.27
N THR A 96 0.34 -9.46 0.24
CA THR A 96 0.82 -9.49 -1.16
C THR A 96 1.80 -8.38 -1.53
N ILE A 97 2.08 -7.47 -0.60
CA ILE A 97 3.05 -6.38 -0.76
C ILE A 97 4.20 -6.53 0.24
N PRO A 98 5.38 -5.94 -0.02
CA PRO A 98 6.51 -5.99 0.91
C PRO A 98 6.16 -5.49 2.31
N ILE A 99 6.83 -6.05 3.32
CA ILE A 99 6.77 -5.52 4.67
C ILE A 99 7.72 -4.31 4.71
N VAL A 100 7.18 -3.14 5.02
CA VAL A 100 7.89 -1.86 4.91
C VAL A 100 7.77 -1.05 6.21
N ASP A 101 8.59 -0.02 6.35
CA ASP A 101 8.52 0.92 7.47
C ASP A 101 7.42 1.96 7.26
N TYR A 102 7.26 2.38 6.00
CA TYR A 102 6.28 3.37 5.61
C TYR A 102 5.54 2.95 4.33
N ASP A 103 4.22 3.11 4.35
CA ASP A 103 3.44 3.16 3.11
C ASP A 103 3.14 4.60 2.74
N VAL A 104 3.19 4.86 1.45
CA VAL A 104 2.82 6.14 0.86
C VAL A 104 1.79 5.88 -0.23
N CYS A 105 0.60 6.45 -0.10
CA CYS A 105 -0.47 6.29 -1.09
C CYS A 105 -1.00 7.65 -1.57
N GLU A 106 -1.93 7.64 -2.54
CA GLU A 106 -2.58 8.86 -3.07
C GLU A 106 -1.57 9.91 -3.58
N GLY A 107 -0.48 9.44 -4.21
CA GLY A 107 0.54 10.32 -4.78
C GLY A 107 1.40 11.06 -3.73
N GLY A 108 1.38 10.62 -2.47
CA GLY A 108 2.15 11.25 -1.39
C GLY A 108 1.28 11.96 -0.35
N GLY A 109 -0.03 12.07 -0.56
CA GLY A 109 -0.92 12.74 0.39
C GLY A 109 -1.01 12.06 1.75
N LYS A 110 -0.79 10.74 1.78
CA LYS A 110 -0.83 9.95 3.02
C LYS A 110 0.41 9.11 3.18
N VAL A 111 1.02 9.25 4.36
CA VAL A 111 2.12 8.41 4.83
C VAL A 111 1.63 7.68 6.06
N PHE A 112 1.79 6.37 6.07
CA PHE A 112 1.46 5.51 7.20
C PHE A 112 2.72 4.94 7.83
N GLU A 113 2.80 4.99 9.15
CA GLU A 113 3.83 4.35 9.96
C GLU A 113 3.45 2.88 10.22
N VAL A 114 4.34 1.98 9.80
CA VAL A 114 4.12 0.53 9.84
C VAL A 114 5.24 -0.18 10.62
N PHE A 115 6.48 0.31 10.50
CA PHE A 115 7.67 -0.21 11.17
C PHE A 115 7.90 -1.72 10.96
N GLY A 116 7.61 -2.20 9.76
CA GLY A 116 7.86 -3.58 9.35
C GLY A 116 7.08 -4.63 10.15
N ARG A 117 5.98 -4.24 10.82
CA ARG A 117 5.08 -5.21 11.44
C ARG A 117 4.12 -5.74 10.39
N PRO A 118 4.07 -7.06 10.16
CA PRO A 118 2.96 -7.65 9.45
C PRO A 118 1.77 -7.71 10.41
N THR A 119 1.15 -6.56 10.65
CA THR A 119 -0.07 -6.47 11.47
C THR A 119 -1.29 -6.44 10.55
N LEU A 120 -2.32 -7.18 10.94
CA LEU A 120 -3.67 -7.04 10.39
C LEU A 120 -4.35 -5.75 10.89
N GLU A 121 -3.77 -5.11 11.92
CA GLU A 121 -4.20 -3.81 12.42
C GLU A 121 -3.97 -2.73 11.37
N GLU A 122 -4.81 -1.71 11.42
CA GLU A 122 -4.68 -0.59 10.49
C GLU A 122 -3.47 0.26 10.86
N PRO A 123 -2.61 0.58 9.89
CA PRO A 123 -1.43 1.37 10.15
C PRO A 123 -1.83 2.81 10.51
N THR A 124 -1.00 3.47 11.30
CA THR A 124 -1.31 4.82 11.79
C THR A 124 -0.82 5.86 10.78
N LEU A 125 -1.65 6.87 10.48
CA LEU A 125 -1.20 8.02 9.70
C LEU A 125 -0.06 8.73 10.43
N CYS A 126 1.03 9.02 9.73
CA CYS A 126 2.17 9.74 10.28
C CYS A 126 1.74 11.17 10.67
N PRO A 127 1.71 11.51 11.97
CA PRO A 127 1.17 12.79 12.41
C PRO A 127 2.00 13.98 11.90
N SER A 128 3.32 13.83 11.89
CA SER A 128 4.26 14.87 11.41
C SER A 128 4.16 15.11 9.91
N TRP A 129 3.86 14.07 9.12
CA TRP A 129 3.56 14.23 7.70
C TRP A 129 2.24 14.97 7.50
N THR A 130 1.20 14.50 8.17
CA THR A 130 -0.15 15.05 8.03
C THR A 130 -0.23 16.52 8.45
N ALA A 131 0.49 16.89 9.53
CA ALA A 131 0.56 18.26 10.02
C ALA A 131 1.05 19.28 8.99
N GLN A 132 1.86 18.87 8.00
CA GLN A 132 2.36 19.77 6.95
C GLN A 132 1.26 20.31 6.05
N PHE A 133 0.15 19.55 5.91
CA PHE A 133 -0.93 19.89 4.99
C PHE A 133 -2.10 20.59 5.66
N VAL A 134 -2.23 20.54 6.99
CA VAL A 134 -3.41 21.02 7.74
C VAL A 134 -3.78 22.47 7.39
N SER A 135 -2.80 23.34 7.17
CA SER A 135 -3.05 24.74 6.76
C SER A 135 -3.76 24.86 5.41
N THR A 136 -3.60 23.88 4.53
CA THR A 136 -4.15 23.83 3.17
C THR A 136 -5.38 22.94 3.08
N THR A 137 -5.39 21.83 3.81
CA THR A 137 -6.39 20.77 3.69
C THR A 137 -7.34 20.70 4.85
N GLY A 138 -7.16 21.52 5.89
CA GLY A 138 -7.86 21.47 7.18
C GLY A 138 -7.52 20.22 8.01
N ALA A 139 -8.33 20.00 9.05
CA ALA A 139 -8.10 18.96 10.05
C ALA A 139 -8.20 17.54 9.44
N PRO A 140 -7.32 16.57 9.78
CA PRO A 140 -7.31 15.24 9.16
C PRO A 140 -8.59 14.41 9.40
N GLU A 141 -9.37 14.75 10.41
CA GLU A 141 -10.58 14.03 10.80
C GLU A 141 -11.72 14.20 9.77
N GLN A 142 -11.60 15.16 8.85
CA GLN A 142 -12.62 15.41 7.82
C GLN A 142 -12.45 14.58 6.54
N LEU A 143 -11.45 13.70 6.47
CA LEU A 143 -11.10 12.97 5.25
C LEU A 143 -12.21 12.08 4.69
N ASP A 144 -13.08 11.60 5.55
CA ASP A 144 -14.23 10.76 5.18
C ASP A 144 -15.54 11.56 5.11
N SER A 145 -15.50 12.88 5.37
CA SER A 145 -16.67 13.74 5.21
C SER A 145 -16.88 14.13 3.75
N ASP A 146 -18.08 14.62 3.44
CA ASP A 146 -18.42 15.20 2.15
C ASP A 146 -17.39 16.30 1.77
N PRO A 147 -16.69 16.20 0.62
CA PRO A 147 -15.75 17.21 0.14
C PRO A 147 -16.29 18.64 0.14
N LEU A 148 -17.59 18.84 -0.11
CA LEU A 148 -18.21 20.16 -0.07
C LEU A 148 -18.21 20.78 1.33
N THR A 149 -18.19 19.95 2.37
CA THR A 149 -18.20 20.38 3.78
C THR A 149 -16.81 20.53 4.39
N ARG A 150 -15.76 20.05 3.72
CA ARG A 150 -14.38 20.08 4.22
C ARG A 150 -13.86 21.52 4.31
N GLN A 151 -13.14 21.80 5.38
CA GLN A 151 -12.51 23.08 5.67
C GLN A 151 -11.09 23.12 5.13
N GLY A 152 -10.67 24.28 4.61
CA GLY A 152 -9.30 24.53 4.16
C GLY A 152 -9.23 25.01 2.70
N PRO A 153 -8.18 25.77 2.33
CA PRO A 153 -8.02 26.36 1.00
C PRO A 153 -8.18 25.40 -0.18
N LEU A 154 -7.71 24.14 -0.06
CA LEU A 154 -7.89 23.14 -1.12
C LEU A 154 -9.38 22.89 -1.41
N TRP A 155 -10.18 22.80 -0.36
CA TRP A 155 -11.60 22.51 -0.47
C TRP A 155 -12.42 23.75 -0.85
N ASP A 156 -11.90 24.96 -0.60
CA ASP A 156 -12.44 26.18 -1.20
C ASP A 156 -12.34 26.14 -2.72
N VAL A 157 -11.18 25.74 -3.26
CA VAL A 157 -11.00 25.55 -4.71
C VAL A 157 -11.93 24.46 -5.24
N PHE A 158 -12.06 23.34 -4.52
CA PHE A 158 -13.02 22.29 -4.86
C PHE A 158 -14.44 22.85 -5.02
N ARG A 159 -14.90 23.66 -4.05
CA ARG A 159 -16.24 24.27 -4.09
C ARG A 159 -16.43 25.23 -5.26
N ILE A 160 -15.41 26.04 -5.58
CA ILE A 160 -15.45 26.97 -6.72
C ILE A 160 -15.63 26.16 -8.01
N LEU A 161 -14.78 25.17 -8.25
CA LEU A 161 -14.85 24.35 -9.45
C LEU A 161 -16.15 23.53 -9.52
N HIS A 162 -16.64 23.04 -8.38
CA HIS A 162 -17.92 22.35 -8.33
C HIS A 162 -19.09 23.29 -8.70
N ALA A 163 -19.07 24.54 -8.24
CA ALA A 163 -20.07 25.54 -8.59
C ALA A 163 -20.02 25.92 -10.08
N ASP A 164 -18.83 25.88 -10.68
CA ASP A 164 -18.60 26.09 -12.13
C ASP A 164 -18.98 24.86 -12.98
N GLY A 165 -19.44 23.77 -12.36
CA GLY A 165 -19.96 22.58 -13.06
C GLY A 165 -18.90 21.55 -13.48
N TYR A 166 -17.69 21.62 -12.93
CA TYR A 166 -16.64 20.62 -13.18
C TYR A 166 -16.97 19.27 -12.51
N HIS A 167 -16.51 18.17 -13.13
CA HIS A 167 -16.58 16.84 -12.53
C HIS A 167 -15.37 16.63 -11.63
N LEU A 168 -15.60 16.44 -10.33
CA LEU A 168 -14.53 16.36 -9.34
C LEU A 168 -14.57 15.01 -8.59
N ASP A 169 -13.42 14.35 -8.42
CA ASP A 169 -13.26 13.16 -7.58
C ASP A 169 -12.29 13.45 -6.42
N ALA A 170 -12.85 13.58 -5.22
CA ALA A 170 -12.09 13.70 -3.98
C ALA A 170 -12.13 12.42 -3.12
N LYS A 171 -12.64 11.30 -3.66
CA LYS A 171 -12.84 10.07 -2.90
C LYS A 171 -11.50 9.53 -2.42
N SER A 172 -11.40 9.39 -1.10
CA SER A 172 -10.21 8.99 -0.35
C SER A 172 -9.07 10.00 -0.36
N PHE A 173 -9.04 11.01 -1.23
CA PHE A 173 -7.94 11.98 -1.24
C PHE A 173 -7.99 12.94 -0.06
N SER A 174 -6.79 13.23 0.45
CA SER A 174 -6.56 14.11 1.62
C SER A 174 -5.93 15.44 1.27
N THR A 175 -5.04 15.43 0.28
CA THR A 175 -4.22 16.58 -0.10
C THR A 175 -4.43 17.00 -1.56
N SER A 176 -5.40 16.37 -2.24
CA SER A 176 -5.71 16.62 -3.64
C SER A 176 -7.15 16.23 -3.95
N PHE A 177 -7.58 16.51 -5.17
CA PHE A 177 -8.74 15.93 -5.82
C PHE A 177 -8.47 15.92 -7.33
N LEU A 178 -9.19 15.08 -8.06
CA LEU A 178 -9.09 15.01 -9.52
C LEU A 178 -10.15 15.91 -10.16
N VAL A 179 -9.80 16.48 -11.31
CA VAL A 179 -10.69 17.28 -12.16
C VAL A 179 -10.77 16.55 -13.51
N ASP A 180 -11.96 16.14 -13.91
CA ASP A 180 -12.26 15.52 -15.21
C ASP A 180 -12.97 16.50 -16.15
#